data_AF-A0A7X7SKP6-F1
#
_entry.id   AF-A0A7X7SKP6-F1
#
_cell.length_a   1.000
_cell.length_b   1.000
_cell.length_c   1.000
_cell.angle_alpha   90.00
_cell.angle_beta   90.00
_cell.angle_gamma   90.00
#
_symmetry.space_group_name_H-M   'P 1'
#
loop_
_entity.id
_entity.type
_entity.pdbx_description
1 polymer ?
#
loop_
_entity_poly.entity_id
_entity_poly.type
_entity_poly.pdbx_seq_one_letter_code
_entity_poly.pdbx_strand_id
1 'polypeptide(L)'
;MRRILLLLAAATVMVALLAPTASAATVRLTKIEKRVLTLVNAERTKRGLAPLRVQRSLTRAARMHSRNMALTPFFSHISPSGRTPGARVRSAGYTTTGWTRWRVGETIAWGTGALATPEAIVYGWMHSR
;
A
#
# COMPACT_ATOMS: atom_id res chain seq x y z
N MET A 1 7.14 30.64 -66.35
CA MET A 1 6.15 29.54 -66.39
C MET A 1 6.88 28.29 -65.89
N ARG A 2 6.58 27.55 -64.82
CA ARG A 2 5.48 27.42 -63.86
C ARG A 2 6.13 27.04 -62.50
N ARG A 3 5.73 27.66 -61.39
CA ARG A 3 6.08 27.21 -60.03
C ARG A 3 4.99 26.22 -59.59
N ILE A 4 5.35 24.96 -59.33
CA ILE A 4 4.44 23.95 -58.79
C ILE A 4 4.62 23.98 -57.26
N LEU A 5 3.64 24.56 -56.57
CA LEU A 5 3.50 24.42 -55.12
C LEU A 5 2.86 23.05 -54.83
N LEU A 6 3.62 22.16 -54.19
CA LEU A 6 3.09 20.94 -53.58
C LEU A 6 2.57 21.31 -52.18
N LEU A 7 1.25 21.31 -52.02
CA LEU A 7 0.58 21.38 -50.72
C LEU A 7 0.63 19.98 -50.08
N LEU A 8 1.49 19.80 -49.08
CA LEU A 8 1.44 18.65 -48.17
C LEU A 8 0.41 18.95 -47.08
N ALA A 9 -0.78 18.34 -47.19
CA ALA A 9 -1.74 18.28 -46.11
C ALA A 9 -1.22 17.30 -45.05
N ALA A 10 -0.74 17.81 -43.92
CA ALA A 10 -0.40 16.99 -42.76
C ALA A 10 -1.70 16.62 -42.02
N ALA A 11 -2.24 15.43 -42.31
CA ALA A 11 -3.30 14.84 -41.51
C ALA A 11 -2.70 14.27 -40.21
N THR A 12 -2.83 15.01 -39.11
CA THR A 12 -2.49 14.50 -37.78
C THR A 12 -3.48 13.42 -37.37
N VAL A 13 -3.05 12.15 -37.38
CA VAL A 13 -3.78 11.05 -36.75
C VAL A 13 -3.58 11.17 -35.24
N MET A 14 -4.58 11.71 -34.53
CA MET A 14 -4.61 11.68 -33.07
C MET A 14 -5.09 10.28 -32.64
N VAL A 15 -4.16 9.37 -32.38
CA VAL A 15 -4.48 8.10 -31.71
C VAL A 15 -4.76 8.44 -30.24
N ALA A 16 -6.03 8.59 -29.89
CA ALA A 16 -6.45 8.65 -28.50
C ALA A 16 -6.19 7.27 -27.87
N LEU A 17 -5.08 7.15 -27.13
CA LEU A 17 -4.85 6.02 -26.24
C LEU A 17 -5.97 6.00 -25.20
N LEU A 18 -6.96 5.12 -25.39
CA LEU A 18 -7.85 4.66 -24.33
C LEU A 18 -7.01 3.84 -23.34
N ALA A 19 -6.25 4.53 -22.48
CA ALA A 19 -5.70 3.90 -21.31
C ALA A 19 -6.90 3.46 -20.44
N PRO A 20 -7.01 2.17 -20.07
CA PRO A 20 -8.01 1.78 -19.09
C PRO A 20 -7.66 2.51 -17.79
N THR A 21 -8.45 3.52 -17.45
CA THR A 21 -8.44 4.11 -16.11
C THR A 21 -9.06 3.07 -15.20
N ALA A 22 -8.24 2.12 -14.75
CA ALA A 22 -8.59 1.26 -13.64
C ALA A 22 -8.97 2.18 -12.48
N SER A 23 -10.27 2.33 -12.25
CA SER A 23 -10.77 3.18 -11.18
C SER A 23 -10.18 2.64 -9.88
N ALA A 24 -9.21 3.38 -9.34
CA ALA A 24 -8.67 3.13 -8.03
C ALA A 24 -9.75 3.51 -7.02
N ALA A 25 -10.79 2.69 -6.87
CA ALA A 25 -11.73 2.80 -5.76
C ALA A 25 -10.96 3.12 -4.46
N THR A 26 -11.29 4.25 -3.84
CA THR A 26 -10.50 4.72 -2.71
C THR A 26 -10.57 3.70 -1.57
N VAL A 27 -9.43 3.39 -0.95
CA VAL A 27 -9.40 2.50 0.23
C VAL A 27 -10.11 3.22 1.37
N ARG A 28 -11.25 2.70 1.82
CA ARG A 28 -11.91 3.20 3.03
C ARG A 28 -11.26 2.57 4.26
N LEU A 29 -10.48 3.37 4.98
CA LEU A 29 -9.91 2.98 6.27
C LEU A 29 -10.99 3.00 7.37
N THR A 30 -10.86 2.11 8.34
CA THR A 30 -11.61 2.18 9.59
C THR A 30 -11.10 3.35 10.44
N LYS A 31 -11.87 3.74 11.48
CA LYS A 31 -11.40 4.76 12.45
C LYS A 31 -10.07 4.36 13.09
N ILE A 32 -9.92 3.08 13.45
CA ILE A 32 -8.71 2.50 14.04
C ILE A 32 -7.54 2.59 13.06
N GLU A 33 -7.70 2.12 11.82
CA GLU A 33 -6.64 2.14 10.80
C GLU A 33 -6.20 3.58 10.49
N LYS A 34 -7.15 4.52 10.39
CA LYS A 34 -6.85 5.94 10.16
C LYS A 34 -6.07 6.54 11.33
N ARG A 35 -6.41 6.19 12.57
CA ARG A 35 -5.72 6.65 13.77
C ARG A 35 -4.29 6.10 13.85
N VAL A 36 -4.10 4.80 13.61
CA VAL A 36 -2.77 4.18 13.55
C VAL A 36 -1.90 4.86 12.49
N LEU A 37 -2.41 5.06 11.27
CA LEU A 37 -1.66 5.77 10.22
C LEU A 37 -1.28 7.19 10.62
N THR A 38 -2.19 7.91 11.29
CA THR A 38 -1.93 9.27 11.78
C THR A 38 -0.79 9.28 12.80
N LEU A 39 -0.82 8.37 13.79
CA LEU A 39 0.19 8.26 14.83
C LEU A 39 1.56 7.85 14.25
N VAL A 40 1.59 6.86 13.35
CA VAL A 40 2.82 6.44 12.65
C VAL A 40 3.39 7.60 11.83
N ASN A 41 2.56 8.34 11.11
CA ASN A 41 3.05 9.49 10.34
C ASN A 41 3.53 10.63 11.24
N ALA A 42 2.93 10.85 12.41
CA ALA A 42 3.45 11.80 13.39
C ALA A 42 4.85 11.39 13.86
N GLU A 43 5.07 10.11 14.18
CA GLU A 43 6.39 9.60 14.57
C GLU A 43 7.43 9.71 13.44
N ARG A 44 7.01 9.53 12.18
CA ARG A 44 7.88 9.73 11.01
C ARG A 44 8.26 11.20 10.84
N THR A 45 7.30 12.11 10.90
CA THR A 45 7.54 13.55 10.74
C THR A 45 8.43 14.10 11.86
N LYS A 46 8.25 13.65 13.11
CA LYS A 46 9.16 13.99 14.24
C LYS A 46 10.62 13.64 13.95
N ARG A 47 10.87 12.63 13.11
CA ARG A 47 12.20 12.16 12.71
C ARG A 47 12.65 12.66 11.33
N GLY A 48 11.96 13.67 10.78
CA GLY A 48 12.29 14.23 9.46
C GLY A 48 11.97 13.31 8.27
N LEU A 49 11.17 12.25 8.47
CA LEU A 49 10.81 11.32 7.42
C LEU A 49 9.48 11.71 6.75
N ALA A 50 9.40 11.51 5.44
CA ALA A 50 8.16 11.73 4.68
C ALA A 50 7.01 10.83 5.20
N PRO A 51 5.77 11.36 5.27
CA PRO A 51 4.62 10.57 5.71
C PRO A 51 4.31 9.44 4.72
N LEU A 52 3.83 8.31 5.24
CA LEU A 52 3.34 7.19 4.45
C LEU A 52 1.98 7.50 3.83
N ARG A 53 1.74 6.92 2.65
CA ARG A 53 0.48 6.98 1.92
C ARG A 53 -0.21 5.61 1.97
N VAL A 54 -1.54 5.63 1.98
CA VAL A 54 -2.35 4.41 1.91
C VAL A 54 -2.19 3.77 0.54
N GLN A 55 -1.98 2.45 0.53
CA GLN A 55 -1.93 1.64 -0.68
C GLN A 55 -2.91 0.47 -0.51
N ARG A 56 -3.88 0.36 -1.42
CA ARG A 56 -4.92 -0.68 -1.44
C ARG A 56 -4.42 -2.11 -1.26
N SER A 57 -3.47 -2.58 -2.05
CA SER A 57 -3.00 -3.96 -1.97
C SER A 57 -2.27 -4.22 -0.66
N LEU A 58 -1.55 -3.23 -0.11
CA LEU A 58 -0.97 -3.34 1.23
C LEU A 58 -2.06 -3.41 2.31
N THR A 59 -3.09 -2.56 2.24
CA THR A 59 -4.23 -2.62 3.17
C THR A 59 -4.96 -3.97 3.08
N ARG A 60 -5.17 -4.50 1.87
CA ARG A 60 -5.78 -5.81 1.68
C ARG A 60 -4.94 -6.92 2.31
N ALA A 61 -3.63 -6.93 2.05
CA ALA A 61 -2.71 -7.91 2.64
C ALA A 61 -2.71 -7.85 4.18
N ALA A 62 -2.64 -6.65 4.76
CA ALA A 62 -2.65 -6.44 6.20
C ALA A 62 -3.96 -6.92 6.86
N ARG A 63 -5.12 -6.57 6.28
CA ARG A 63 -6.43 -7.03 6.77
C ARG A 63 -6.57 -8.55 6.72
N MET A 64 -6.15 -9.17 5.61
CA MET A 64 -6.19 -10.63 5.48
C MET A 64 -5.31 -11.33 6.51
N HIS A 65 -4.09 -10.82 6.74
CA HIS A 65 -3.17 -11.40 7.72
C HIS A 65 -3.66 -11.21 9.16
N SER A 66 -4.11 -10.01 9.50
CA SER A 66 -4.67 -9.71 10.83
C SER A 66 -5.90 -10.58 11.13
N ARG A 67 -6.79 -10.76 10.14
CA ARG A 67 -7.94 -11.67 10.27
C ARG A 67 -7.50 -13.12 10.44
N ASN A 68 -6.49 -13.57 9.71
CA ASN A 68 -5.97 -14.93 9.84
C ASN A 68 -5.40 -15.19 11.24
N MET A 69 -4.58 -14.28 11.77
CA MET A 69 -4.08 -14.34 13.14
C MET A 69 -5.19 -14.28 14.20
N ALA A 70 -6.29 -13.58 13.92
CA ALA A 70 -7.42 -13.51 14.85
C ALA A 70 -8.30 -14.77 14.83
N LEU A 71 -8.43 -15.45 13.68
CA LEU A 71 -9.30 -16.62 13.50
C LEU A 71 -8.58 -17.95 13.72
N THR A 72 -7.26 -17.96 13.71
CA THR A 72 -6.44 -19.16 13.88
C THR A 72 -5.39 -18.89 14.95
N PRO A 73 -5.03 -19.88 15.78
CA PRO A 73 -4.23 -19.66 16.98
C PRO A 73 -2.75 -19.44 16.69
N PHE A 74 -2.39 -18.33 16.02
CA PHE A 74 -1.00 -17.93 15.80
C PHE A 74 -0.82 -16.41 15.79
N PHE A 75 0.35 -15.97 16.21
CA PHE A 75 0.81 -14.59 16.10
C PHE A 75 2.23 -14.58 15.54
N SER A 76 2.36 -14.42 14.22
CA SER A 76 3.64 -14.50 13.52
C SER A 76 3.59 -13.77 12.18
N HIS A 77 4.75 -13.33 11.71
CA HIS A 77 4.93 -12.79 10.36
C HIS A 77 4.70 -13.84 9.26
N ILE A 78 5.02 -15.10 9.55
CA ILE A 78 4.84 -16.22 8.62
C ILE A 78 3.60 -16.98 9.08
N SER A 79 2.63 -17.16 8.17
CA SER A 79 1.44 -17.95 8.49
C SER A 79 1.80 -19.43 8.68
N PRO A 80 0.96 -20.23 9.37
CA PRO A 80 1.17 -21.69 9.48
C PRO A 80 1.31 -22.39 8.13
N SER A 81 0.69 -21.84 7.07
CA SER A 81 0.83 -22.30 5.69
C SER A 81 2.11 -21.79 4.97
N GLY A 82 3.10 -21.25 5.70
CA GLY A 82 4.37 -20.75 5.17
C GLY A 82 4.30 -19.42 4.40
N ARG A 83 3.17 -18.69 4.39
CA ARG A 83 3.08 -17.45 3.59
C ARG A 83 3.82 -16.32 4.29
N THR A 84 4.78 -15.72 3.59
CA THR A 84 5.55 -14.55 4.03
C THR A 84 4.81 -13.23 3.76
N PRO A 85 5.21 -12.10 4.39
CA PRO A 85 4.64 -10.79 4.10
C PRO A 85 4.70 -10.43 2.60
N GLY A 86 5.85 -10.68 1.96
CA GLY A 86 6.02 -10.44 0.53
C GLY A 86 5.09 -11.28 -0.34
N ALA A 87 4.87 -12.56 0.02
CA ALA A 87 3.92 -13.41 -0.69
C ALA A 87 2.48 -12.92 -0.52
N ARG A 88 2.09 -12.44 0.68
CA ARG A 88 0.76 -11.87 0.92
C ARG A 88 0.53 -10.58 0.13
N VAL A 89 1.52 -9.69 0.10
CA VAL A 89 1.46 -8.41 -0.65
C VAL A 89 1.33 -8.64 -2.16
N ARG A 90 2.09 -9.59 -2.72
CA ARG A 90 1.95 -9.98 -4.15
C ARG A 90 0.58 -10.58 -4.45
N SER A 91 0.12 -11.52 -3.61
CA SER A 91 -1.23 -12.12 -3.72
C SER A 91 -2.36 -11.10 -3.53
N ALA A 92 -2.07 -9.93 -2.96
CA ALA A 92 -3.00 -8.81 -2.86
C ALA A 92 -2.97 -7.85 -4.06
N GLY A 93 -2.19 -8.16 -5.09
CA GLY A 93 -2.10 -7.38 -6.32
C GLY A 93 -1.11 -6.23 -6.26
N TYR A 94 -0.18 -6.21 -5.29
CA TYR A 94 0.94 -5.26 -5.35
C TYR A 94 1.89 -5.67 -6.47
N THR A 95 2.00 -4.80 -7.48
CA THR A 95 2.94 -4.98 -8.57
C THR A 95 4.24 -4.23 -8.29
N THR A 96 5.35 -4.85 -8.70
CA THR A 96 6.68 -4.26 -8.68
C THR A 96 7.20 -4.05 -10.10
N THR A 97 6.31 -4.07 -11.10
CA THR A 97 6.66 -3.78 -12.50
C THR A 97 7.32 -2.40 -12.57
N GLY A 98 8.45 -2.32 -13.26
CA GLY A 98 9.25 -1.10 -13.39
C GLY A 98 10.24 -0.85 -12.25
N TRP A 99 10.27 -1.68 -11.21
CA TRP A 99 11.23 -1.58 -10.11
C TRP A 99 12.31 -2.64 -10.24
N THR A 100 13.58 -2.23 -10.24
CA THR A 100 14.74 -3.15 -10.24
C THR A 100 14.99 -3.77 -8.87
N ARG A 101 14.56 -3.10 -7.79
CA ARG A 101 14.63 -3.57 -6.41
C ARG A 101 13.43 -3.07 -5.63
N TRP A 102 12.95 -3.89 -4.70
CA TRP A 102 11.89 -3.50 -3.76
C TRP A 102 12.07 -4.25 -2.44
N ARG A 103 11.51 -3.67 -1.36
CA ARG A 103 11.49 -4.26 -0.02
C ARG A 103 10.11 -4.11 0.59
N VAL A 104 9.77 -5.01 1.51
CA VAL A 104 8.55 -4.95 2.32
C VAL A 104 8.93 -5.13 3.78
N GLY A 105 8.37 -4.27 4.63
CA GLY A 105 8.40 -4.42 6.08
C GLY A 105 7.02 -4.78 6.59
N GLU A 106 6.96 -5.52 7.68
CA GLU A 106 5.71 -5.79 8.40
C GLU A 106 5.95 -5.58 9.89
N THR A 107 4.98 -4.95 10.54
CA THR A 107 4.92 -4.85 12.00
C THR A 107 3.56 -5.37 12.43
N ILE A 108 3.53 -6.24 13.43
CA ILE A 108 2.31 -6.84 13.97
C ILE A 108 2.18 -6.48 15.45
N ALA A 109 0.94 -6.45 15.93
CA ALA A 109 0.65 -6.27 17.34
C ALA A 109 -0.66 -6.96 17.68
N TRP A 110 -0.81 -7.30 18.96
CA TRP A 110 -2.07 -7.74 19.54
C TRP A 110 -2.18 -7.14 20.95
N GLY A 111 -3.39 -7.05 21.45
CA GLY A 111 -3.67 -6.54 22.79
C GLY A 111 -5.14 -6.67 23.11
N THR A 112 -5.49 -6.51 24.38
CA THR A 112 -6.86 -6.53 24.89
C THR A 112 -7.13 -5.28 25.72
N GLY A 113 -8.40 -4.86 25.81
CA GLY A 113 -8.80 -3.69 26.60
C GLY A 113 -7.97 -2.44 26.25
N ALA A 114 -7.38 -1.80 27.25
CA ALA A 114 -6.57 -0.60 27.10
C ALA A 114 -5.32 -0.80 26.22
N LEU A 115 -4.78 -2.03 26.16
CA LEU A 115 -3.60 -2.36 25.35
C LEU A 115 -3.92 -2.52 23.86
N ALA A 116 -5.21 -2.63 23.49
CA ALA A 116 -5.65 -2.76 22.09
C ALA A 116 -5.86 -1.41 21.38
N THR A 117 -5.63 -0.28 22.08
CA THR A 117 -5.84 1.05 21.51
C THR A 117 -4.76 1.40 20.47
N PRO A 118 -5.07 2.20 19.43
CA PRO A 118 -4.07 2.68 18.49
C PRO A 118 -2.85 3.33 19.17
N GLU A 119 -3.08 4.11 20.22
CA GLU A 119 -2.06 4.77 21.03
C GLU A 119 -1.13 3.77 21.71
N ALA A 120 -1.68 2.79 22.43
CA ALA A 120 -0.89 1.77 23.12
C ALA A 120 -0.08 0.92 22.14
N ILE A 121 -0.67 0.53 21.01
CA ILE A 121 0.01 -0.28 19.99
C ILE A 121 1.16 0.49 19.34
N VAL A 122 0.93 1.74 18.91
CA VAL A 122 1.99 2.54 18.27
C VAL A 122 3.08 2.89 19.28
N TYR A 123 2.72 3.17 20.54
CA TYR A 123 3.70 3.32 21.62
C TYR A 123 4.56 2.06 21.77
N GLY A 124 3.94 0.88 21.83
CA GLY A 124 4.65 -0.40 21.92
C GLY A 124 5.64 -0.61 20.78
N TRP A 125 5.25 -0.30 19.54
CA TRP A 125 6.16 -0.38 18.40
C TRP A 125 7.36 0.56 18.51
N MET A 126 7.17 1.80 18.98
CA MET A 126 8.27 2.76 19.11
C MET A 126 9.27 2.40 20.23
N HIS A 127 8.87 1.52 21.15
CA HIS A 127 9.71 1.04 22.26
C HIS A 127 10.19 -0.41 22.05
N SER A 128 9.93 -1.01 20.89
CA SER A 128 10.48 -2.30 20.49
C SER A 128 11.82 -2.09 19.76
N ARG A 129 12.86 -2.82 20.17
CA ARG A 129 14.18 -2.79 19.51
C ARG A 129 14.25 -3.72 18.31
#